data_AF-A0A353F682-F1
#
_entry.id   AF-A0A353F682-F1
#
_cell.length_a   1.000
_cell.length_b   1.000
_cell.length_c   1.000
_cell.angle_alpha   90.00
_cell.angle_beta   90.00
_cell.angle_gamma   90.00
#
_symmetry.space_group_name_H-M   'P 1'
#
loop_
_entity.id
_entity.type
_entity.pdbx_description
1 polymer ?
#
loop_
_entity_poly.entity_id
_entity_poly.type
_entity_poly.pdbx_seq_one_letter_code
_entity_poly.pdbx_strand_id
1 'polypeptide(L)'
;FKGEKGVRNKITVAGREMHFGEGFLEVEGELIHSMLAADGKLFVVTKAGKISCFGTGSNQPIKHKIPKVSLAKIQKQNPFAKLDQTHGYALLLGAGDDLELIGSLLSETNFRVIVVDPRPEKVRELRDGRWTSAATGEQLSIVEDDPTTVILPPYFAELILIGNSTSFEPAQLKQVYESLRPFGGKLMARLNQELPDDLDLEGAKKFQTESGWTIITREGALSGSANYEGNWEESWDKRVRGPLGVLWFDDSLSHFKRSPQPKFIDGVMISTPKDWTDETTRTGKVDYRLLAPVFSDVYTGRILSDNEAPSLRKSFSNIDLETVQPSQYRPPRQKDDWKPKAPQAGTRTNPMTLESEPRVFPKSYGCDGGVDYGLLYTMRSGTPAFYDKQIESGTINISGPRSGCTNSIIPANGLLNLPYFYEGCTCSYPLPMAVALVSMPPEFEQWASWGELPIEKTRGKIQVIGINLGAPGDRVTEDGTIWLDQPEVGGPSPEIDFVTVPPLAELETFYHHSLFHEGGKSWPWVAGSGVKGLQSAILGGLKPGSYNVRLIFCEPDGSEKLPVFSVGVNGDQIIGELNVVEKAGGVRRGYVLEATSVSIGEEGILRIDLGPKTGKTVLSGINLRRSNQ
;
A
#
# COMPACT_ATOMS: atom_id res chain seq x y z
N PHE A 1 2.01 -29.00 -19.08
CA PHE A 1 2.04 -29.71 -17.79
C PHE A 1 0.61 -30.12 -17.44
N LYS A 2 0.26 -31.37 -17.68
CA LYS A 2 -1.00 -31.94 -17.17
C LYS A 2 -0.72 -32.30 -15.71
N GLY A 3 -1.35 -31.62 -14.76
CA GLY A 3 -1.42 -32.18 -13.42
C GLY A 3 -2.14 -33.51 -13.54
N GLU A 4 -1.52 -34.61 -13.09
CA GLU A 4 -2.25 -35.88 -13.04
C GLU A 4 -3.41 -35.71 -12.04
N LYS A 5 -4.60 -36.10 -12.46
CA LYS A 5 -5.79 -36.06 -11.61
C LYS A 5 -5.54 -37.04 -10.47
N GLY A 6 -5.22 -36.51 -9.29
CA GLY A 6 -4.84 -37.31 -8.12
C GLY A 6 -3.43 -37.11 -7.57
N VAL A 7 -2.59 -36.18 -8.06
CA VAL A 7 -1.23 -36.00 -7.46
C VAL A 7 -1.26 -35.55 -6.00
N ARG A 8 -2.27 -34.75 -5.61
CA ARG A 8 -2.62 -34.49 -4.19
C ARG A 8 -3.76 -35.40 -3.75
N ASN A 9 -3.63 -36.71 -3.95
CA ASN A 9 -4.56 -37.69 -3.40
C ASN A 9 -3.96 -38.48 -2.24
N LYS A 10 -2.75 -38.16 -1.79
CA LYS A 10 -2.08 -38.93 -0.76
C LYS A 10 -1.21 -38.09 0.15
N ILE A 11 -1.03 -38.58 1.36
CA ILE A 11 -0.07 -38.06 2.34
C ILE A 11 0.77 -39.22 2.88
N THR A 12 2.08 -39.01 3.01
CA THR A 12 3.00 -39.97 3.63
C THR A 12 3.42 -39.44 4.99
N VAL A 13 3.07 -40.16 6.07
CA VAL A 13 3.42 -39.79 7.45
C VAL A 13 4.02 -41.00 8.14
N ALA A 14 5.21 -40.84 8.73
CA ALA A 14 5.94 -41.91 9.43
C ALA A 14 6.06 -43.22 8.60
N GLY A 15 6.28 -43.10 7.29
CA GLY A 15 6.40 -44.24 6.38
C GLY A 15 5.08 -44.90 5.98
N ARG A 16 3.92 -44.38 6.41
CA ARG A 16 2.60 -44.84 5.98
C ARG A 16 2.03 -43.91 4.92
N GLU A 17 1.57 -44.48 3.82
CA GLU A 17 0.88 -43.78 2.73
C GLU A 17 -0.63 -43.90 2.93
N MET A 18 -1.36 -42.79 2.82
CA MET A 18 -2.81 -42.73 2.94
C MET A 18 -3.40 -42.04 1.73
N HIS A 19 -4.36 -42.67 1.04
CA HIS A 19 -5.02 -42.08 -0.11
C HIS A 19 -6.36 -41.44 0.26
N PHE A 20 -6.58 -40.19 -0.17
CA PHE A 20 -7.80 -39.42 0.10
C PHE A 20 -9.05 -40.11 -0.49
N GLY A 21 -8.90 -40.83 -1.60
CA GLY A 21 -10.00 -41.59 -2.23
C GLY A 21 -10.47 -42.80 -1.42
N GLU A 22 -9.66 -43.30 -0.50
CA GLU A 22 -9.99 -44.45 0.36
C GLU A 22 -10.72 -44.01 1.65
N GLY A 23 -10.88 -42.71 1.86
CA GLY A 23 -11.40 -42.16 3.11
C GLY A 23 -10.37 -42.21 4.23
N PHE A 24 -10.81 -41.89 5.45
CA PHE A 24 -9.98 -41.91 6.65
C PHE A 24 -10.86 -42.16 7.87
N LEU A 25 -10.36 -43.00 8.77
CA LEU A 25 -10.93 -43.39 10.07
C LEU A 25 -11.99 -42.41 10.61
N GLU A 26 -13.19 -42.92 10.89
CA GLU A 26 -14.32 -42.20 11.51
C GLU A 26 -14.85 -40.97 10.72
N VAL A 27 -14.29 -40.68 9.53
CA VAL A 27 -14.81 -39.72 8.56
C VAL A 27 -15.66 -40.47 7.53
N GLU A 28 -16.82 -40.97 7.98
CA GLU A 28 -17.72 -41.75 7.12
C GLU A 28 -18.47 -40.89 6.10
N GLY A 29 -18.65 -41.43 4.89
CA GLY A 29 -19.61 -40.96 3.89
C GLY A 29 -19.19 -39.74 3.05
N GLU A 30 -18.03 -39.14 3.32
CA GLU A 30 -17.58 -37.93 2.63
C GLU A 30 -16.22 -38.13 1.95
N LEU A 31 -16.12 -37.71 0.68
CA LEU A 31 -14.86 -37.74 -0.06
C LEU A 31 -13.87 -36.77 0.59
N ILE A 32 -12.66 -37.24 0.87
CA ILE A 32 -11.59 -36.40 1.42
C ILE A 32 -11.08 -35.47 0.31
N HIS A 33 -11.06 -34.17 0.63
CA HIS A 33 -10.46 -33.15 -0.21
C HIS A 33 -8.96 -33.03 0.09
N SER A 34 -8.57 -32.99 1.36
CA SER A 34 -7.17 -32.85 1.76
C SER A 34 -6.88 -33.44 3.14
N MET A 35 -5.61 -33.80 3.37
CA MET A 35 -5.08 -34.13 4.69
C MET A 35 -3.82 -33.31 4.96
N LEU A 36 -3.64 -32.87 6.20
CA LEU A 36 -2.48 -32.09 6.64
C LEU A 36 -1.95 -32.67 7.95
N ALA A 37 -0.66 -32.99 8.01
CA ALA A 37 0.02 -33.34 9.25
C ALA A 37 0.75 -32.10 9.80
N ALA A 38 0.36 -31.65 10.99
CA ALA A 38 0.94 -30.47 11.65
C ALA A 38 0.79 -30.59 13.18
N ASP A 39 1.75 -30.09 13.94
CA ASP A 39 1.69 -30.04 15.41
C ASP A 39 1.36 -31.39 16.09
N GLY A 40 1.96 -32.47 15.56
CA GLY A 40 1.72 -33.84 16.03
C GLY A 40 0.29 -34.36 15.78
N LYS A 41 -0.50 -33.68 14.94
CA LYS A 41 -1.90 -34.00 14.62
C LYS A 41 -2.08 -34.23 13.13
N LEU A 42 -3.15 -34.93 12.76
CA LEU A 42 -3.63 -35.06 11.40
C LEU A 42 -4.97 -34.32 11.26
N PHE A 43 -5.03 -33.37 10.34
CA PHE A 43 -6.24 -32.67 9.95
C PHE A 43 -6.78 -33.28 8.65
N VAL A 44 -8.05 -33.63 8.63
CA VAL A 44 -8.72 -34.22 7.46
C VAL A 44 -9.87 -33.30 7.06
N VAL A 45 -9.83 -32.82 5.82
CA VAL A 45 -10.83 -31.92 5.23
C VAL A 45 -11.60 -32.68 4.16
N THR A 46 -12.92 -32.68 4.24
CA THR A 46 -13.78 -33.31 3.25
C THR A 46 -14.21 -32.33 2.16
N LYS A 47 -14.69 -32.83 1.02
CA LYS A 47 -15.28 -32.00 -0.05
C LYS A 47 -16.54 -31.26 0.40
N ALA A 48 -17.22 -31.71 1.45
CA ALA A 48 -18.36 -31.02 2.05
C ALA A 48 -17.95 -29.94 3.06
N GLY A 49 -16.64 -29.71 3.27
CA GLY A 49 -16.11 -28.67 4.15
C GLY A 49 -15.99 -29.09 5.62
N LYS A 50 -16.19 -30.36 5.95
CA LYS A 50 -15.96 -30.86 7.32
C LYS A 50 -14.46 -30.94 7.61
N ILE A 51 -14.05 -30.43 8.76
CA ILE A 51 -12.67 -30.49 9.25
C ILE A 51 -12.64 -31.39 10.49
N SER A 52 -11.85 -32.46 10.44
CA SER A 52 -11.63 -33.39 11.57
C SER A 52 -10.17 -33.32 12.00
N CYS A 53 -9.89 -33.34 13.31
CA CYS A 53 -8.54 -33.28 13.87
C CYS A 53 -8.26 -34.54 14.70
N PHE A 54 -7.19 -35.24 14.39
CA PHE A 54 -6.76 -36.47 15.05
C PHE A 54 -5.43 -36.23 15.75
N GLY A 55 -5.39 -36.45 17.07
CA GLY A 55 -4.17 -36.33 17.88
C GLY A 55 -3.63 -37.68 18.35
N THR A 56 -2.68 -37.65 19.27
CA THR A 56 -2.17 -38.84 19.93
C THR A 56 -3.17 -39.36 20.98
N GLY A 57 -3.59 -40.62 20.84
CA GLY A 57 -4.47 -41.30 21.78
C GLY A 57 -5.94 -41.42 21.32
N SER A 58 -6.69 -42.27 22.02
CA SER A 58 -8.13 -42.46 21.78
C SER A 58 -8.90 -41.59 22.78
N ASN A 59 -9.53 -40.52 22.28
CA ASN A 59 -10.38 -39.62 23.05
C ASN A 59 -11.75 -39.54 22.38
N GLN A 60 -12.79 -39.21 23.13
CA GLN A 60 -14.07 -38.87 22.51
C GLN A 60 -13.90 -37.60 21.64
N PRO A 61 -14.39 -37.61 20.39
CA PRO A 61 -14.22 -36.47 19.50
C PRO A 61 -14.95 -35.24 20.06
N ILE A 62 -14.21 -34.16 20.28
CA ILE A 62 -14.79 -32.85 20.60
C ILE A 62 -15.46 -32.32 19.34
N LYS A 63 -16.79 -32.42 19.30
CA LYS A 63 -17.58 -31.89 18.19
C LYS A 63 -17.85 -30.40 18.43
N HIS A 64 -17.10 -29.56 17.74
CA HIS A 64 -17.45 -28.15 17.59
C HIS A 64 -18.68 -28.07 16.71
N LYS A 65 -19.86 -27.94 17.32
CA LYS A 65 -21.07 -27.60 16.57
C LYS A 65 -20.86 -26.21 16.00
N ILE A 66 -21.31 -25.97 14.77
CA ILE A 66 -21.57 -24.61 14.30
C ILE A 66 -22.43 -23.97 15.40
N PRO A 67 -21.98 -22.88 16.05
CA PRO A 67 -22.76 -22.24 17.09
C PRO A 67 -24.16 -22.02 16.55
N LYS A 68 -25.19 -22.48 17.28
CA LYS A 68 -26.55 -22.05 16.98
C LYS A 68 -26.57 -20.57 17.27
N VAL A 69 -26.55 -19.76 16.22
CA VAL A 69 -26.66 -18.31 16.31
C VAL A 69 -27.97 -17.99 17.04
N SER A 70 -27.87 -17.48 18.26
CA SER A 70 -29.02 -16.86 18.90
C SER A 70 -29.18 -15.49 18.29
N LEU A 71 -30.18 -15.34 17.43
CA LEU A 71 -30.57 -14.04 16.90
C LEU A 71 -30.88 -13.09 18.06
N ALA A 72 -30.35 -11.87 18.01
CA ALA A 72 -30.81 -10.81 18.88
C ALA A 72 -32.33 -10.65 18.68
N LYS A 73 -33.10 -10.61 19.77
CA LYS A 73 -34.54 -10.38 19.68
C LYS A 73 -34.79 -8.95 19.19
N ILE A 74 -35.52 -8.85 18.09
CA ILE A 74 -35.95 -7.59 17.46
C ILE A 74 -36.71 -6.72 18.47
N GLN A 75 -36.32 -5.45 18.60
CA GLN A 75 -37.15 -4.38 19.17
C GLN A 75 -37.58 -3.39 18.08
N LYS A 76 -38.71 -2.70 18.31
CA LYS A 76 -39.57 -2.01 17.33
C LYS A 76 -38.97 -0.82 16.55
N GLN A 77 -37.76 -0.37 16.85
CA GLN A 77 -37.15 0.74 16.13
C GLN A 77 -36.24 0.17 15.05
N ASN A 78 -36.52 0.50 13.79
CA ASN A 78 -35.69 0.10 12.65
C ASN A 78 -34.87 1.31 12.15
N PRO A 79 -33.83 1.76 12.90
CA PRO A 79 -33.05 2.93 12.52
C PRO A 79 -32.35 2.77 11.16
N PHE A 80 -32.12 1.53 10.71
CA PHE A 80 -31.37 1.24 9.49
C PHE A 80 -32.24 0.88 8.29
N ALA A 81 -33.57 0.78 8.46
CA ALA A 81 -34.48 0.40 7.38
C ALA A 81 -34.50 1.36 6.17
N LYS A 82 -34.02 2.61 6.34
CA LYS A 82 -33.93 3.61 5.27
C LYS A 82 -32.53 3.73 4.67
N LEU A 83 -31.58 2.87 5.04
CA LEU A 83 -30.27 2.85 4.40
C LEU A 83 -30.40 2.35 2.95
N ASP A 84 -29.71 3.04 2.05
CA ASP A 84 -29.56 2.70 0.63
C ASP A 84 -28.57 1.54 0.41
N GLN A 85 -27.58 1.41 1.29
CA GLN A 85 -26.61 0.32 1.33
C GLN A 85 -26.72 -0.43 2.67
N THR A 86 -26.69 -1.76 2.60
CA THR A 86 -26.74 -2.65 3.78
C THR A 86 -25.67 -3.74 3.74
N HIS A 87 -24.79 -3.76 2.73
CA HIS A 87 -23.68 -4.70 2.58
C HIS A 87 -22.34 -3.96 2.70
N GLY A 88 -21.25 -4.69 3.00
CA GLY A 88 -19.92 -4.10 3.20
C GLY A 88 -19.55 -4.06 4.67
N TYR A 89 -18.87 -3.01 5.11
CA TYR A 89 -18.42 -2.87 6.51
C TYR A 89 -19.18 -1.75 7.21
N ALA A 90 -19.60 -2.02 8.45
CA ALA A 90 -20.09 -1.02 9.38
C ALA A 90 -19.13 -0.92 10.57
N LEU A 91 -18.71 0.28 10.91
CA LEU A 91 -17.82 0.59 12.02
C LEU A 91 -18.59 1.34 13.11
N LEU A 92 -18.60 0.82 14.33
CA LEU A 92 -19.13 1.51 15.51
C LEU A 92 -17.97 1.99 16.39
N LEU A 93 -17.85 3.31 16.53
CA LEU A 93 -16.82 3.98 17.33
C LEU A 93 -17.34 4.29 18.73
N GLY A 94 -16.98 3.42 19.68
CA GLY A 94 -17.53 3.35 21.02
C GLY A 94 -18.84 2.56 21.01
N ALA A 95 -18.88 1.43 21.70
CA ALA A 95 -20.11 0.65 21.86
C ALA A 95 -21.17 1.41 22.69
N GLY A 96 -20.72 2.39 23.50
CA GLY A 96 -21.56 3.06 24.49
C GLY A 96 -22.16 2.05 25.46
N ASP A 97 -23.36 2.35 25.95
CA ASP A 97 -24.17 1.42 26.74
C ASP A 97 -25.42 0.94 25.96
N ASP A 98 -25.56 1.38 24.71
CA ASP A 98 -26.70 1.06 23.83
C ASP A 98 -26.43 -0.24 23.04
N LEU A 99 -26.53 -1.37 23.74
CA LEU A 99 -26.41 -2.70 23.13
C LEU A 99 -27.54 -3.00 22.12
N GLU A 100 -28.65 -2.27 22.19
CA GLU A 100 -29.75 -2.42 21.23
C GLU A 100 -29.33 -1.95 19.83
N LEU A 101 -28.51 -0.89 19.73
CA LEU A 101 -27.97 -0.41 18.46
C LEU A 101 -27.16 -1.48 17.72
N ILE A 102 -26.30 -2.21 18.45
CA ILE A 102 -25.51 -3.32 17.90
C ILE A 102 -26.45 -4.45 17.43
N GLY A 103 -27.46 -4.78 18.24
CA GLY A 103 -28.49 -5.76 17.87
C GLY A 103 -29.27 -5.39 16.62
N SER A 104 -29.71 -4.13 16.50
CA SER A 104 -30.36 -3.59 15.31
C SER A 104 -29.45 -3.68 14.09
N LEU A 105 -28.18 -3.28 14.20
CA LEU A 105 -27.25 -3.30 13.08
C LEU A 105 -27.05 -4.74 12.56
N LEU A 106 -26.86 -5.71 13.45
CA LEU A 106 -26.68 -7.12 13.09
C LEU A 106 -27.97 -7.81 12.58
N SER A 107 -29.15 -7.28 12.90
CA SER A 107 -30.44 -7.89 12.53
C SER A 107 -31.12 -7.23 11.33
N GLU A 108 -30.87 -5.95 11.09
CA GLU A 108 -31.49 -5.16 10.01
C GLU A 108 -30.60 -5.07 8.76
N THR A 109 -29.31 -5.41 8.86
CA THR A 109 -28.33 -5.21 7.77
C THR A 109 -27.49 -6.46 7.48
N ASN A 110 -26.83 -6.45 6.33
CA ASN A 110 -25.87 -7.47 5.89
C ASN A 110 -24.41 -7.00 6.09
N PHE A 111 -24.18 -5.99 6.93
CA PHE A 111 -22.84 -5.47 7.17
C PHE A 111 -21.98 -6.44 7.98
N ARG A 112 -20.69 -6.44 7.68
CA ARG A 112 -19.64 -6.90 8.59
C ARG A 112 -19.43 -5.83 9.64
N VAL A 113 -19.81 -6.10 10.88
CA VAL A 113 -19.79 -5.10 11.94
C VAL A 113 -18.48 -5.15 12.71
N ILE A 114 -17.81 -4.02 12.81
CA ILE A 114 -16.61 -3.79 13.62
C ILE A 114 -16.94 -2.80 14.72
N VAL A 115 -16.63 -3.13 15.97
CA VAL A 115 -16.79 -2.26 17.13
C VAL A 115 -15.41 -1.93 17.70
N VAL A 116 -15.16 -0.65 17.94
CA VAL A 116 -13.99 -0.17 18.67
C VAL A 116 -14.47 0.32 20.04
N ASP A 117 -13.92 -0.20 21.14
CA ASP A 117 -14.23 0.28 22.48
C ASP A 117 -13.01 0.14 23.41
N PRO A 118 -12.70 1.14 24.25
CA PRO A 118 -11.50 1.11 25.07
C PRO A 118 -11.70 0.37 26.39
N ARG A 119 -12.95 0.00 26.74
CA ARG A 119 -13.30 -0.55 28.05
C ARG A 119 -13.17 -2.09 28.07
N PRO A 120 -12.21 -2.67 28.81
CA PRO A 120 -11.97 -4.12 28.77
C PRO A 120 -13.15 -4.97 29.24
N GLU A 121 -14.00 -4.47 30.14
CA GLU A 121 -15.24 -5.13 30.55
C GLU A 121 -16.28 -5.17 29.43
N LYS A 122 -16.44 -4.07 28.67
CA LYS A 122 -17.38 -4.01 27.54
C LYS A 122 -16.90 -4.89 26.39
N VAL A 123 -15.60 -4.84 26.09
CA VAL A 123 -14.98 -5.71 25.09
C VAL A 123 -15.18 -7.19 25.42
N ARG A 124 -15.00 -7.59 26.69
CA ARG A 124 -15.27 -8.97 27.12
C ARG A 124 -16.74 -9.35 26.99
N GLU A 125 -17.65 -8.44 27.32
CA GLU A 125 -19.09 -8.63 27.13
C GLU A 125 -19.46 -8.84 25.65
N LEU A 126 -18.87 -8.05 24.74
CA LEU A 126 -19.16 -8.16 23.31
C LEU A 126 -18.50 -9.38 22.64
N ARG A 127 -17.41 -9.90 23.21
CA ARG A 127 -16.72 -11.11 22.72
C ARG A 127 -17.36 -12.42 23.20
N ASP A 128 -18.45 -12.39 23.98
CA ASP A 128 -19.10 -13.59 24.56
C ASP A 128 -19.79 -14.52 23.54
N GLY A 129 -19.74 -14.19 22.24
CA GLY A 129 -20.18 -15.04 21.14
C GLY A 129 -21.67 -14.97 20.82
N ARG A 130 -22.48 -14.16 21.51
CA ARG A 130 -23.91 -14.00 21.23
C ARG A 130 -24.22 -13.06 20.05
N TRP A 131 -23.24 -12.30 19.59
CA TRP A 131 -23.39 -11.27 18.56
C TRP A 131 -22.99 -11.81 17.20
N THR A 132 -23.99 -12.17 16.40
CA THR A 132 -23.79 -12.67 15.03
C THR A 132 -24.87 -12.08 14.14
N SER A 133 -24.49 -11.68 12.93
CA SER A 133 -25.43 -11.17 11.94
C SER A 133 -26.46 -12.23 11.60
N ALA A 134 -27.73 -11.83 11.62
CA ALA A 134 -28.84 -12.69 11.25
C ALA A 134 -28.78 -13.12 9.78
N ALA A 135 -28.25 -12.23 8.93
CA ALA A 135 -28.27 -12.39 7.49
C ALA A 135 -27.01 -13.07 6.95
N THR A 136 -25.83 -12.71 7.46
CA THR A 136 -24.55 -13.25 6.95
C THR A 136 -24.02 -14.40 7.79
N GLY A 137 -24.49 -14.55 9.04
CA GLY A 137 -23.91 -15.51 9.99
C GLY A 137 -22.50 -15.12 10.46
N GLU A 138 -22.00 -13.94 10.09
CA GLU A 138 -20.70 -13.43 10.53
C GLU A 138 -20.78 -12.88 11.95
N GLN A 139 -19.74 -13.17 12.74
CA GLN A 139 -19.63 -12.67 14.11
C GLN A 139 -19.25 -11.19 14.12
N LEU A 140 -19.72 -10.49 15.15
CA LEU A 140 -19.25 -9.15 15.48
C LEU A 140 -17.73 -9.17 15.66
N SER A 141 -17.01 -8.24 15.04
CA SER A 141 -15.57 -8.03 15.26
C SER A 141 -15.36 -6.93 16.29
N ILE A 142 -14.47 -7.15 17.27
CA ILE A 142 -14.24 -6.21 18.38
C ILE A 142 -12.75 -5.86 18.49
N VAL A 143 -12.44 -4.58 18.35
CA VAL A 143 -11.13 -3.96 18.55
C VAL A 143 -11.12 -3.27 19.91
N GLU A 144 -10.16 -3.62 20.75
CA GLU A 144 -9.95 -3.00 22.07
C GLU A 144 -8.95 -1.85 21.90
N ASP A 145 -9.46 -0.65 21.63
CA ASP A 145 -8.68 0.56 21.36
C ASP A 145 -9.54 1.80 21.64
N ASP A 146 -8.91 2.98 21.70
CA ASP A 146 -9.59 4.27 21.85
C ASP A 146 -10.27 4.67 20.53
N PRO A 147 -11.61 4.82 20.50
CA PRO A 147 -12.36 5.19 19.29
C PRO A 147 -11.96 6.55 18.70
N THR A 148 -11.32 7.42 19.49
CA THR A 148 -10.90 8.77 19.10
C THR A 148 -9.51 8.83 18.48
N THR A 149 -8.68 7.79 18.69
CA THR A 149 -7.29 7.73 18.20
C THR A 149 -6.96 6.48 17.40
N VAL A 150 -7.89 5.52 17.31
CA VAL A 150 -7.72 4.29 16.52
C VAL A 150 -7.31 4.62 15.08
N ILE A 151 -6.27 3.93 14.60
CA ILE A 151 -5.80 4.07 13.22
C ILE A 151 -6.51 3.03 12.36
N LEU A 152 -7.27 3.51 11.38
CA LEU A 152 -8.08 2.68 10.51
C LEU A 152 -7.69 2.89 9.04
N PRO A 153 -7.84 1.88 8.17
CA PRO A 153 -7.62 2.07 6.75
C PRO A 153 -8.61 3.10 6.18
N PRO A 154 -8.23 3.87 5.16
CA PRO A 154 -9.17 4.75 4.49
C PRO A 154 -10.20 3.95 3.67
N TYR A 155 -11.34 4.56 3.39
CA TYR A 155 -12.33 4.14 2.38
C TYR A 155 -13.04 2.78 2.57
N PHE A 156 -12.86 2.07 3.68
CA PHE A 156 -13.42 0.71 3.81
C PHE A 156 -14.87 0.67 4.33
N ALA A 157 -15.31 1.68 5.09
CA ALA A 157 -16.57 1.63 5.83
C ALA A 157 -17.72 2.26 5.03
N GLU A 158 -18.75 1.46 4.75
CA GLU A 158 -20.01 1.94 4.15
C GLU A 158 -20.86 2.70 5.17
N LEU A 159 -20.73 2.31 6.44
CA LEU A 159 -21.39 2.95 7.56
C LEU A 159 -20.39 3.16 8.70
N ILE A 160 -20.31 4.38 9.22
CA ILE A 160 -19.66 4.70 10.50
C ILE A 160 -20.73 5.19 11.46
N LEU A 161 -20.84 4.57 12.62
CA LEU A 161 -21.71 4.99 13.71
C LEU A 161 -20.84 5.53 14.84
N ILE A 162 -21.20 6.70 15.36
CA ILE A 162 -20.56 7.25 16.55
C ILE A 162 -21.40 6.87 17.77
N GLY A 163 -20.78 6.20 18.74
CA GLY A 163 -21.40 5.88 20.02
C GLY A 163 -21.71 7.12 20.84
N ASN A 164 -22.79 7.09 21.63
CA ASN A 164 -23.30 8.25 22.37
C ASN A 164 -22.30 8.82 23.41
N SER A 165 -21.28 8.05 23.80
CA SER A 165 -20.24 8.44 24.77
C SER A 165 -18.93 8.86 24.10
N THR A 166 -18.87 8.89 22.78
CA THR A 166 -17.67 9.21 22.00
C THR A 166 -17.77 10.64 21.47
N SER A 167 -16.77 11.47 21.73
CA SER A 167 -16.68 12.82 21.16
C SER A 167 -15.38 12.98 20.40
N PHE A 168 -15.42 13.72 19.30
CA PHE A 168 -14.25 13.93 18.45
C PHE A 168 -13.90 15.41 18.36
N GLU A 169 -12.62 15.71 18.53
CA GLU A 169 -12.05 16.96 18.08
C GLU A 169 -12.06 17.04 16.54
N PRO A 170 -12.03 18.25 15.94
CA PRO A 170 -12.09 18.42 14.48
C PRO A 170 -11.09 17.56 13.71
N ALA A 171 -9.83 17.49 14.16
CA ALA A 171 -8.79 16.69 13.52
C ALA A 171 -9.08 15.18 13.59
N GLN A 172 -9.61 14.69 14.71
CA GLN A 172 -9.95 13.28 14.90
C GLN A 172 -11.15 12.89 14.05
N LEU A 173 -12.18 13.74 13.96
CA LEU A 173 -13.34 13.48 13.10
C LEU A 173 -12.94 13.44 11.62
N LYS A 174 -12.01 14.30 11.19
CA LYS A 174 -11.46 14.25 9.83
C LYS A 174 -10.75 12.92 9.56
N GLN A 175 -9.96 12.42 10.51
CA GLN A 175 -9.30 11.11 10.38
C GLN A 175 -10.30 9.96 10.26
N VAL A 176 -11.36 9.96 11.09
CA VAL A 176 -12.45 8.98 11.00
C VAL A 176 -13.18 9.07 9.66
N TYR A 177 -13.43 10.28 9.17
CA TYR A 177 -14.09 10.50 7.89
C TYR A 177 -13.30 9.90 6.71
N GLU A 178 -11.97 9.84 6.78
CA GLU A 178 -11.18 9.21 5.72
C GLU A 178 -11.43 7.71 5.59
N SER A 179 -11.82 7.02 6.66
CA SER A 179 -12.26 5.61 6.62
C SER A 179 -13.61 5.43 5.94
N LEU A 180 -14.38 6.49 5.75
CA LEU A 180 -15.69 6.41 5.11
C LEU A 180 -15.53 6.20 3.61
N ARG A 181 -16.22 5.18 3.09
CA ARG A 181 -16.15 4.78 1.70
C ARG A 181 -16.68 5.90 0.78
N PRO A 182 -15.96 6.21 -0.31
CA PRO A 182 -16.48 7.05 -1.38
C PRO A 182 -17.76 6.47 -2.01
N PHE A 183 -18.44 7.25 -2.85
CA PHE A 183 -19.66 6.83 -3.54
C PHE A 183 -20.84 6.45 -2.62
N GLY A 184 -21.00 7.15 -1.49
CA GLY A 184 -22.25 7.12 -0.71
C GLY A 184 -22.15 6.59 0.72
N GLY A 185 -20.93 6.29 1.21
CA GLY A 185 -20.71 5.89 2.60
C GLY A 185 -21.25 6.96 3.56
N LYS A 186 -21.82 6.51 4.70
CA LYS A 186 -22.48 7.39 5.68
C LYS A 186 -21.85 7.33 7.06
N LEU A 187 -21.61 8.48 7.65
CA LEU A 187 -21.32 8.64 9.07
C LEU A 187 -22.59 9.11 9.78
N MET A 188 -23.01 8.43 10.84
CA MET A 188 -24.20 8.77 11.62
C MET A 188 -23.86 8.98 13.09
N ALA A 189 -24.41 10.06 13.65
CA ALA A 189 -24.34 10.41 15.07
C ALA A 189 -25.75 10.79 15.57
N ARG A 190 -26.05 10.60 16.86
CA ARG A 190 -27.34 11.05 17.41
C ARG A 190 -27.43 12.57 17.38
N LEU A 191 -28.64 13.13 17.23
CA LEU A 191 -28.85 14.58 17.09
C LEU A 191 -28.33 15.39 18.28
N ASN A 192 -28.34 14.81 19.48
CA ASN A 192 -27.81 15.43 20.70
C ASN A 192 -26.28 15.33 20.83
N GLN A 193 -25.61 14.72 19.86
CA GLN A 193 -24.16 14.62 19.79
C GLN A 193 -23.64 15.73 18.88
N GLU A 194 -22.90 16.68 19.46
CA GLU A 194 -22.29 17.75 18.69
C GLU A 194 -21.16 17.18 17.82
N LEU A 195 -21.33 17.28 16.50
CA LEU A 195 -20.26 17.06 15.54
C LEU A 195 -19.68 18.42 15.16
N PRO A 196 -18.34 18.57 15.10
CA PRO A 196 -17.70 19.78 14.58
C PRO A 196 -18.33 20.25 13.26
N ASP A 197 -18.74 21.53 13.20
CA ASP A 197 -19.44 22.11 12.06
C ASP A 197 -18.50 22.65 10.96
N ASP A 198 -17.29 23.07 11.32
CA ASP A 198 -16.31 23.68 10.41
C ASP A 198 -15.24 22.68 9.92
N LEU A 199 -15.66 21.67 9.15
CA LEU A 199 -14.74 20.70 8.55
C LEU A 199 -14.80 20.72 7.03
N ASP A 200 -13.64 20.95 6.40
CA ASP A 200 -13.44 20.72 4.97
C ASP A 200 -13.29 19.22 4.70
N LEU A 201 -14.44 18.56 4.54
CA LEU A 201 -14.56 17.13 4.26
C LEU A 201 -14.95 16.92 2.80
N GLU A 202 -14.04 16.29 2.06
CA GLU A 202 -14.21 16.02 0.64
C GLU A 202 -15.49 15.23 0.34
N GLY A 203 -16.38 15.80 -0.49
CA GLY A 203 -17.63 15.15 -0.90
C GLY A 203 -18.68 15.04 0.20
N ALA A 204 -18.48 15.68 1.36
CA ALA A 204 -19.40 15.57 2.48
C ALA A 204 -20.72 16.32 2.22
N LYS A 205 -21.85 15.64 2.47
CA LYS A 205 -23.16 16.28 2.62
C LYS A 205 -23.77 15.93 3.97
N LYS A 206 -24.04 16.96 4.77
CA LYS A 206 -24.65 16.85 6.10
C LYS A 206 -26.16 17.10 6.02
N PHE A 207 -26.94 16.23 6.65
CA PHE A 207 -28.37 16.43 6.86
C PHE A 207 -28.82 15.84 8.20
N GLN A 208 -29.97 16.29 8.70
CA GLN A 208 -30.58 15.78 9.92
C GLN A 208 -31.88 15.04 9.57
N THR A 209 -32.16 13.98 10.31
CA THR A 209 -33.37 13.17 10.14
C THR A 209 -34.39 13.49 11.22
N GLU A 210 -35.68 13.35 10.89
CA GLU A 210 -36.78 13.47 11.86
C GLU A 210 -36.67 12.44 13.01
N SER A 211 -35.98 11.32 12.76
CA SER A 211 -35.71 10.26 13.74
C SER A 211 -34.52 10.56 14.67
N GLY A 212 -34.00 11.79 14.67
CA GLY A 212 -32.99 12.23 15.64
C GLY A 212 -31.57 11.79 15.33
N TRP A 213 -31.22 11.67 14.04
CA TRP A 213 -29.84 11.42 13.59
C TRP A 213 -29.30 12.58 12.76
N THR A 214 -28.04 12.93 13.00
CA THR A 214 -27.19 13.70 12.08
C THR A 214 -26.46 12.71 11.18
N ILE A 215 -26.56 12.88 9.87
CA ILE A 215 -25.93 12.02 8.86
C ILE A 215 -25.01 12.87 7.98
N ILE A 216 -23.77 12.41 7.82
CA ILE A 216 -22.81 12.94 6.84
C ILE A 216 -22.60 11.86 5.79
N THR A 217 -22.90 12.13 4.53
CA THR A 217 -22.65 11.22 3.39
C THR A 217 -21.41 11.67 2.62
N ARG A 218 -20.50 10.75 2.30
CA ARG A 218 -19.39 10.99 1.36
C ARG A 218 -19.86 10.70 -0.06
N GLU A 219 -20.33 11.72 -0.74
CA GLU A 219 -20.89 11.60 -2.08
C GLU A 219 -19.82 11.62 -3.17
N GLY A 220 -20.04 10.80 -4.20
CA GLY A 220 -19.24 10.82 -5.42
C GLY A 220 -17.86 10.22 -5.28
N ALA A 221 -17.08 10.39 -6.35
CA ALA A 221 -15.70 9.93 -6.44
C ALA A 221 -14.77 10.80 -5.60
N LEU A 222 -13.62 10.24 -5.22
CA LEU A 222 -12.51 11.02 -4.67
C LEU A 222 -12.05 12.06 -5.71
N SER A 223 -11.85 13.31 -5.30
CA SER A 223 -11.35 14.38 -6.18
C SER A 223 -10.00 13.99 -6.74
N GLY A 224 -9.86 14.14 -8.05
CA GLY A 224 -8.67 13.74 -8.79
C GLY A 224 -8.58 12.24 -9.10
N SER A 225 -9.48 11.40 -8.60
CA SER A 225 -9.54 10.00 -9.03
C SER A 225 -10.19 9.84 -10.41
N ALA A 226 -9.89 8.74 -11.09
CA ALA A 226 -10.41 8.44 -12.42
C ALA A 226 -10.96 7.01 -12.51
N ASN A 227 -12.02 6.83 -13.31
CA ASN A 227 -12.46 5.51 -13.76
C ASN A 227 -11.54 5.01 -14.88
N TYR A 228 -11.39 3.69 -14.99
CA TYR A 228 -10.65 3.04 -16.08
C TYR A 228 -11.49 1.97 -16.78
N GLU A 229 -11.53 2.04 -18.11
CA GLU A 229 -12.44 1.23 -18.94
C GLU A 229 -11.84 -0.09 -19.44
N GLY A 230 -10.65 -0.48 -18.99
CA GLY A 230 -10.04 -1.76 -19.38
C GLY A 230 -9.54 -1.80 -20.83
N ASN A 231 -9.20 -0.65 -21.41
CA ASN A 231 -8.93 -0.48 -22.84
C ASN A 231 -7.48 -0.06 -23.16
N TRP A 232 -6.58 -0.03 -22.17
CA TRP A 232 -5.18 0.44 -22.32
C TRP A 232 -5.02 1.93 -22.63
N GLU A 233 -6.09 2.71 -22.47
CA GLU A 233 -6.02 4.16 -22.57
C GLU A 233 -5.55 4.78 -21.25
N GLU A 234 -5.25 6.07 -21.32
CA GLU A 234 -4.79 6.85 -20.17
C GLU A 234 -5.82 6.82 -19.04
N SER A 235 -5.34 6.71 -17.80
CA SER A 235 -6.12 6.84 -16.58
C SER A 235 -5.51 7.98 -15.77
N TRP A 236 -6.07 9.18 -15.96
CA TRP A 236 -5.59 10.43 -15.36
C TRP A 236 -5.95 10.54 -13.87
N ASP A 237 -5.67 9.49 -13.11
CA ASP A 237 -5.88 9.45 -11.66
C ASP A 237 -4.73 10.17 -10.94
N LYS A 238 -5.00 11.41 -10.50
CA LYS A 238 -4.05 12.30 -9.83
C LYS A 238 -3.77 11.90 -8.38
N ARG A 239 -4.61 11.05 -7.78
CA ARG A 239 -4.42 10.61 -6.39
C ARG A 239 -3.40 9.49 -6.29
N VAL A 240 -3.22 8.72 -7.35
CA VAL A 240 -2.21 7.66 -7.39
C VAL A 240 -0.84 8.29 -7.56
N ARG A 241 -0.08 8.34 -6.48
CA ARG A 241 1.29 8.86 -6.44
C ARG A 241 2.06 8.28 -5.26
N GLY A 242 3.39 8.28 -5.38
CA GLY A 242 4.28 7.86 -4.29
C GLY A 242 4.33 8.86 -3.13
N PRO A 243 4.65 8.42 -1.90
CA PRO A 243 4.82 7.04 -1.47
C PRO A 243 3.49 6.27 -1.44
N LEU A 244 3.54 4.96 -1.69
CA LEU A 244 2.36 4.10 -1.71
C LEU A 244 2.42 3.09 -0.57
N GLY A 245 1.30 2.92 0.14
CA GLY A 245 1.11 1.96 1.22
C GLY A 245 0.04 0.93 0.87
N VAL A 246 0.10 -0.25 1.48
CA VAL A 246 -0.91 -1.30 1.26
C VAL A 246 -2.24 -0.89 1.87
N LEU A 247 -3.30 -0.81 1.04
CA LEU A 247 -4.67 -0.63 1.52
C LEU A 247 -5.29 -1.97 1.90
N TRP A 248 -5.25 -2.93 0.98
CA TRP A 248 -5.69 -4.30 1.21
C TRP A 248 -4.92 -5.26 0.32
N PHE A 249 -4.87 -6.51 0.76
CA PHE A 249 -4.43 -7.66 -0.04
C PHE A 249 -5.47 -8.77 0.13
N ASP A 250 -5.85 -9.43 -0.97
CA ASP A 250 -6.83 -10.50 -0.97
C ASP A 250 -6.44 -11.57 -2.00
N ASP A 251 -6.48 -12.84 -1.57
CA ASP A 251 -6.23 -14.00 -2.42
C ASP A 251 -7.53 -14.56 -3.03
N SER A 252 -8.71 -14.10 -2.59
CA SER A 252 -10.00 -14.45 -3.22
C SER A 252 -10.13 -13.88 -4.64
N LEU A 253 -9.42 -12.79 -4.94
CA LEU A 253 -9.37 -12.15 -6.25
C LEU A 253 -8.42 -12.86 -7.24
N SER A 254 -8.27 -14.18 -7.17
CA SER A 254 -7.18 -14.91 -7.82
C SER A 254 -7.44 -15.40 -9.25
N HIS A 255 -8.31 -14.79 -10.06
CA HIS A 255 -8.82 -15.46 -11.28
C HIS A 255 -8.35 -14.87 -12.64
N PHE A 256 -7.25 -14.12 -12.68
CA PHE A 256 -6.96 -13.23 -13.83
C PHE A 256 -5.83 -13.64 -14.76
N LYS A 257 -5.46 -14.93 -14.82
CA LYS A 257 -4.38 -15.36 -15.73
C LYS A 257 -4.72 -15.01 -17.19
N ARG A 258 -3.96 -14.07 -17.77
CA ARG A 258 -4.08 -13.64 -19.17
C ARG A 258 -5.49 -13.17 -19.55
N SER A 259 -6.29 -12.72 -18.59
CA SER A 259 -7.64 -12.21 -18.80
C SER A 259 -7.60 -10.83 -19.48
N PRO A 260 -8.72 -10.33 -20.04
CA PRO A 260 -8.85 -8.92 -20.40
C PRO A 260 -8.46 -8.01 -19.23
N GLN A 261 -8.10 -6.76 -19.52
CA GLN A 261 -7.93 -5.77 -18.45
C GLN A 261 -9.25 -5.61 -17.69
N PRO A 262 -9.21 -5.51 -16.35
CA PRO A 262 -10.40 -5.19 -15.59
C PRO A 262 -10.80 -3.74 -15.84
N LYS A 263 -12.09 -3.46 -15.64
CA LYS A 263 -12.62 -2.10 -15.54
C LYS A 263 -12.65 -1.70 -14.07
N PHE A 264 -12.48 -0.41 -13.80
CA PHE A 264 -12.57 0.19 -12.47
C PHE A 264 -13.53 1.38 -12.57
N ILE A 265 -14.78 1.14 -12.20
CA ILE A 265 -15.89 2.08 -12.40
C ILE A 265 -16.57 2.32 -11.06
N ASP A 266 -16.57 3.57 -10.60
CA ASP A 266 -17.29 4.03 -9.42
C ASP A 266 -17.01 3.21 -8.16
N GLY A 267 -15.74 2.87 -7.94
CA GLY A 267 -15.28 2.08 -6.79
C GLY A 267 -15.50 0.56 -6.93
N VAL A 268 -15.85 0.07 -8.11
CA VAL A 268 -16.03 -1.37 -8.40
C VAL A 268 -15.06 -1.83 -9.48
N MET A 269 -14.30 -2.87 -9.18
CA MET A 269 -13.48 -3.60 -10.14
C MET A 269 -14.36 -4.66 -10.81
N ILE A 270 -14.47 -4.58 -12.13
CA ILE A 270 -15.24 -5.51 -12.96
C ILE A 270 -14.26 -6.27 -13.82
N SER A 271 -14.25 -7.58 -13.65
CA SER A 271 -13.17 -8.41 -14.15
C SER A 271 -13.73 -9.68 -14.76
N THR A 272 -13.09 -10.19 -15.81
CA THR A 272 -13.62 -11.33 -16.56
C THR A 272 -12.58 -12.43 -16.66
N PRO A 273 -12.64 -13.44 -15.79
CA PRO A 273 -11.73 -14.58 -15.83
C PRO A 273 -11.82 -15.34 -17.14
N LYS A 274 -10.75 -16.06 -17.47
CA LYS A 274 -10.80 -17.11 -18.50
C LYS A 274 -11.24 -18.44 -17.88
N ASP A 275 -11.83 -19.33 -18.67
CA ASP A 275 -12.01 -20.73 -18.27
C ASP A 275 -10.78 -21.53 -18.70
N TRP A 276 -9.83 -21.65 -17.78
CA TRP A 276 -8.60 -22.41 -17.95
C TRP A 276 -8.83 -23.90 -17.75
N THR A 277 -10.02 -24.32 -17.30
CA THR A 277 -10.39 -25.72 -17.10
C THR A 277 -11.04 -26.35 -18.33
N ASP A 278 -11.59 -25.54 -19.24
CA ASP A 278 -12.16 -26.00 -20.50
C ASP A 278 -11.08 -26.57 -21.44
N GLU A 279 -11.00 -27.90 -21.50
CA GLU A 279 -10.05 -28.61 -22.34
C GLU A 279 -10.38 -28.52 -23.83
N THR A 280 -11.63 -28.20 -24.19
CA THR A 280 -12.09 -28.20 -25.59
C THR A 280 -11.51 -27.06 -26.41
N THR A 281 -11.02 -26.00 -25.75
CA THR A 281 -10.50 -24.79 -26.40
C THR A 281 -8.97 -24.73 -26.46
N ARG A 282 -8.26 -25.74 -25.94
CA ARG A 282 -6.79 -25.76 -25.81
C ARG A 282 -6.07 -26.19 -27.10
N THR A 283 -6.42 -25.59 -28.24
CA THR A 283 -5.81 -25.92 -29.55
C THR A 283 -5.30 -24.67 -30.26
N GLY A 284 -4.01 -24.36 -30.11
CA GLY A 284 -3.33 -23.36 -30.96
C GLY A 284 -2.92 -22.06 -30.26
N LYS A 285 -3.22 -20.90 -30.89
CA LYS A 285 -2.83 -19.54 -30.43
C LYS A 285 -3.97 -18.75 -29.76
N VAL A 286 -5.22 -19.16 -30.00
CA VAL A 286 -6.45 -18.59 -29.44
C VAL A 286 -6.94 -19.63 -28.45
N ASP A 287 -6.92 -19.29 -27.16
CA ASP A 287 -7.16 -20.25 -26.09
C ASP A 287 -8.11 -19.62 -25.06
N TYR A 288 -9.02 -20.45 -24.55
CA TYR A 288 -9.96 -20.18 -23.45
C TYR A 288 -11.18 -19.31 -23.81
N ARG A 289 -12.35 -19.78 -23.38
CA ARG A 289 -13.56 -18.95 -23.24
C ARG A 289 -13.45 -18.05 -22.02
N LEU A 290 -14.33 -17.06 -21.94
CA LEU A 290 -14.48 -16.23 -20.74
C LEU A 290 -15.47 -16.90 -19.77
N LEU A 291 -15.27 -16.64 -18.47
CA LEU A 291 -16.26 -16.91 -17.43
C LEU A 291 -17.07 -15.64 -17.17
N ALA A 292 -18.18 -15.80 -16.45
CA ALA A 292 -19.01 -14.66 -16.04
C ALA A 292 -18.17 -13.59 -15.30
N PRO A 293 -18.48 -12.29 -15.48
CA PRO A 293 -17.73 -11.24 -14.80
C PRO A 293 -17.86 -11.32 -13.28
N VAL A 294 -16.75 -11.05 -12.59
CA VAL A 294 -16.65 -10.91 -11.15
C VAL A 294 -16.59 -9.42 -10.81
N PHE A 295 -17.47 -8.99 -9.91
CA PHE A 295 -17.55 -7.63 -9.40
C PHE A 295 -16.94 -7.62 -8.00
N SER A 296 -16.00 -6.71 -7.76
CA SER A 296 -15.29 -6.60 -6.48
C SER A 296 -15.21 -5.15 -6.06
N ASP A 297 -15.30 -4.89 -4.76
CA ASP A 297 -15.10 -3.55 -4.22
C ASP A 297 -13.62 -3.15 -4.27
N VAL A 298 -13.33 -1.99 -4.85
CA VAL A 298 -11.94 -1.52 -5.07
C VAL A 298 -11.25 -1.14 -3.76
N TYR A 299 -12.00 -0.77 -2.71
CA TYR A 299 -11.44 -0.26 -1.46
C TYR A 299 -11.24 -1.34 -0.39
N THR A 300 -11.88 -2.49 -0.55
CA THR A 300 -11.83 -3.59 0.42
C THR A 300 -11.39 -4.93 -0.18
N GLY A 301 -11.36 -5.04 -1.50
CA GLY A 301 -11.08 -6.30 -2.22
C GLY A 301 -12.24 -7.30 -2.20
N ARG A 302 -13.32 -7.02 -1.46
CA ARG A 302 -14.44 -7.96 -1.29
C ARG A 302 -15.16 -8.22 -2.60
N ILE A 303 -15.37 -9.49 -2.93
CA ILE A 303 -16.26 -9.90 -4.02
C ILE A 303 -17.71 -9.54 -3.66
N LEU A 304 -18.36 -8.81 -4.56
CA LEU A 304 -19.73 -8.33 -4.40
C LEU A 304 -20.73 -9.46 -4.67
N SER A 305 -21.77 -9.53 -3.85
CA SER A 305 -22.91 -10.44 -4.07
C SER A 305 -23.78 -9.98 -5.25
N ASP A 306 -24.66 -10.85 -5.74
CA ASP A 306 -25.50 -10.58 -6.92
C ASP A 306 -26.47 -9.39 -6.77
N ASN A 307 -26.78 -9.02 -5.52
CA ASN A 307 -27.66 -7.90 -5.21
C ASN A 307 -26.92 -6.55 -5.14
N GLU A 308 -25.59 -6.56 -5.16
CA GLU A 308 -24.77 -5.36 -5.05
C GLU A 308 -24.37 -4.83 -6.44
N ALA A 309 -24.22 -3.50 -6.53
CA ALA A 309 -23.91 -2.78 -7.76
C ALA A 309 -24.87 -3.10 -8.95
N PRO A 310 -26.20 -3.06 -8.76
CA PRO A 310 -27.17 -3.53 -9.77
C PRO A 310 -27.05 -2.78 -11.11
N SER A 311 -26.78 -1.47 -11.07
CA SER A 311 -26.58 -0.67 -12.28
C SER A 311 -25.35 -1.11 -13.07
N LEU A 312 -24.23 -1.40 -12.40
CA LEU A 312 -23.02 -1.89 -13.06
C LEU A 312 -23.20 -3.31 -13.57
N ARG A 313 -23.85 -4.19 -12.80
CA ARG A 313 -24.18 -5.55 -13.26
C ARG A 313 -25.05 -5.51 -14.52
N LYS A 314 -26.07 -4.66 -14.57
CA LYS A 314 -26.89 -4.48 -15.77
C LYS A 314 -26.07 -4.07 -16.99
N SER A 315 -25.09 -3.20 -16.81
CA SER A 315 -24.25 -2.68 -17.90
C SER A 315 -23.14 -3.64 -18.33
N PHE A 316 -22.59 -4.44 -17.42
CA PHE A 316 -21.33 -5.16 -17.66
C PHE A 316 -21.41 -6.68 -17.51
N SER A 317 -22.55 -7.26 -17.15
CA SER A 317 -22.69 -8.73 -17.06
C SER A 317 -22.87 -9.40 -18.42
N ASN A 318 -23.36 -8.67 -19.44
CA ASN A 318 -23.61 -9.22 -20.75
C ASN A 318 -22.33 -9.21 -21.60
N ILE A 319 -21.58 -10.30 -21.53
CA ILE A 319 -20.34 -10.50 -22.29
C ILE A 319 -20.43 -11.77 -23.13
N ASP A 320 -19.61 -11.84 -24.18
CA ASP A 320 -19.50 -13.04 -25.02
C ASP A 320 -18.69 -14.12 -24.29
N LEU A 321 -19.40 -15.16 -23.84
CA LEU A 321 -18.82 -16.33 -23.16
C LEU A 321 -18.49 -17.47 -24.13
N GLU A 322 -18.98 -17.42 -25.37
CA GLU A 322 -18.87 -18.52 -26.32
C GLU A 322 -17.62 -18.41 -27.20
N THR A 323 -17.25 -17.19 -27.58
CA THR A 323 -16.09 -16.94 -28.42
C THR A 323 -14.78 -17.19 -27.68
N VAL A 324 -13.95 -18.07 -28.25
CA VAL A 324 -12.60 -18.32 -27.76
C VAL A 324 -11.75 -17.06 -27.91
N GLN A 325 -11.11 -16.66 -26.82
CA GLN A 325 -10.35 -15.42 -26.72
C GLN A 325 -8.87 -15.62 -27.07
N PRO A 326 -8.13 -14.54 -27.43
CA PRO A 326 -6.69 -14.64 -27.65
C PRO A 326 -5.99 -15.14 -26.38
N SER A 327 -4.94 -15.95 -26.54
CA SER A 327 -4.23 -16.52 -25.38
C SER A 327 -3.69 -15.44 -24.43
N GLN A 328 -3.27 -14.28 -24.93
CA GLN A 328 -2.83 -13.11 -24.15
C GLN A 328 -3.45 -11.82 -24.71
N TYR A 329 -3.85 -10.91 -23.83
CA TYR A 329 -4.16 -9.52 -24.20
C TYR A 329 -2.90 -8.69 -24.08
N ARG A 330 -2.70 -7.72 -24.98
CA ARG A 330 -1.55 -6.81 -24.97
C ARG A 330 -2.00 -5.40 -25.34
N PRO A 331 -1.34 -4.36 -24.84
CA PRO A 331 -1.51 -3.02 -25.38
C PRO A 331 -1.19 -3.03 -26.87
N PRO A 332 -2.00 -2.38 -27.73
CA PRO A 332 -1.75 -2.35 -29.19
C PRO A 332 -0.36 -1.81 -29.58
N ARG A 333 0.26 -1.03 -28.70
CA ARG A 333 1.58 -0.42 -28.87
C ARG A 333 2.74 -1.39 -28.59
N GLN A 334 2.49 -2.53 -27.93
CA GLN A 334 3.51 -3.53 -27.64
C GLN A 334 3.78 -4.41 -28.88
N LYS A 335 4.97 -4.27 -29.46
CA LYS A 335 5.38 -5.00 -30.69
C LYS A 335 6.13 -6.31 -30.45
N ASP A 336 6.70 -6.49 -29.26
CA ASP A 336 7.43 -7.69 -28.85
C ASP A 336 6.85 -8.22 -27.55
N ASP A 337 6.35 -9.46 -27.58
CA ASP A 337 5.66 -10.12 -26.47
C ASP A 337 6.59 -10.62 -25.35
N TRP A 338 7.90 -10.73 -25.64
CA TRP A 338 8.88 -11.42 -24.80
C TRP A 338 10.02 -10.51 -24.34
N LYS A 339 10.47 -9.60 -25.21
CA LYS A 339 11.58 -8.68 -24.94
C LYS A 339 11.28 -7.26 -25.45
N PRO A 340 10.24 -6.61 -24.91
CA PRO A 340 9.94 -5.22 -25.26
C PRO A 340 11.12 -4.31 -24.91
N LYS A 341 11.27 -3.22 -25.69
CA LYS A 341 12.32 -2.21 -25.49
C LYS A 341 12.20 -1.54 -24.11
N ALA A 342 13.29 -0.92 -23.67
CA ALA A 342 13.28 -0.07 -22.49
C ALA A 342 12.23 1.06 -22.64
N PRO A 343 11.59 1.46 -21.53
CA PRO A 343 10.53 2.46 -21.58
C PRO A 343 11.11 3.85 -21.92
N GLN A 344 10.40 4.56 -22.78
CA GLN A 344 10.65 5.96 -23.09
C GLN A 344 9.29 6.66 -23.18
N ALA A 345 9.01 7.56 -22.24
CA ALA A 345 7.67 8.12 -22.03
C ALA A 345 7.69 9.66 -22.15
N GLY A 346 7.94 10.17 -23.34
CA GLY A 346 7.98 11.62 -23.62
C GLY A 346 9.25 12.30 -23.11
N THR A 347 9.12 13.54 -22.63
CA THR A 347 10.20 14.41 -22.13
C THR A 347 9.97 14.80 -20.69
N ARG A 348 11.03 14.91 -19.89
CA ARG A 348 11.03 15.41 -18.51
C ARG A 348 11.96 16.60 -18.34
N THR A 349 11.76 17.35 -17.26
CA THR A 349 12.78 18.25 -16.72
C THR A 349 13.66 17.46 -15.76
N ASN A 350 14.97 17.41 -16.03
CA ASN A 350 15.91 16.73 -15.16
C ASN A 350 15.90 17.41 -13.77
N PRO A 351 15.67 16.67 -12.67
CA PRO A 351 15.52 17.24 -11.34
C PRO A 351 16.82 17.85 -10.81
N MET A 352 17.99 17.46 -11.33
CA MET A 352 19.27 18.04 -10.91
C MET A 352 19.65 19.28 -11.70
N THR A 353 19.58 19.21 -13.03
CA THR A 353 20.08 20.26 -13.91
C THR A 353 19.03 21.28 -14.30
N LEU A 354 17.75 20.93 -14.16
CA LEU A 354 16.58 21.67 -14.64
C LEU A 354 16.51 21.82 -16.17
N GLU A 355 17.31 21.03 -16.91
CA GLU A 355 17.29 20.97 -18.37
C GLU A 355 16.23 19.96 -18.86
N SER A 356 15.69 20.19 -20.06
CA SER A 356 14.75 19.25 -20.69
C SER A 356 15.49 18.07 -21.31
N GLU A 357 15.01 16.86 -21.08
CA GLU A 357 15.60 15.62 -21.61
C GLU A 357 14.53 14.56 -21.94
N PRO A 358 14.85 13.54 -22.75
CA PRO A 358 13.97 12.38 -22.91
C PRO A 358 13.71 11.69 -21.57
N ARG A 359 12.45 11.38 -21.28
CA ARG A 359 12.07 10.62 -20.09
C ARG A 359 12.36 9.14 -20.33
N VAL A 360 13.53 8.71 -19.88
CA VAL A 360 13.98 7.31 -19.86
C VAL A 360 14.21 6.88 -18.41
N PHE A 361 13.90 5.62 -18.10
CA PHE A 361 14.05 5.11 -16.75
C PHE A 361 14.31 3.59 -16.74
N PRO A 362 14.96 3.06 -15.69
CA PRO A 362 15.40 1.67 -15.66
C PRO A 362 14.26 0.69 -15.72
N LYS A 363 14.48 -0.40 -16.47
CA LYS A 363 13.64 -1.60 -16.45
C LYS A 363 14.55 -2.82 -16.53
N SER A 364 14.53 -3.67 -15.50
CA SER A 364 15.42 -4.82 -15.42
C SER A 364 15.03 -5.91 -16.44
N TYR A 365 13.92 -6.61 -16.23
CA TYR A 365 13.39 -7.61 -17.16
C TYR A 365 11.87 -7.81 -16.98
N GLY A 366 11.19 -8.31 -18.01
CA GLY A 366 9.76 -8.58 -17.95
C GLY A 366 9.12 -8.66 -19.33
N CYS A 367 8.10 -9.50 -19.47
CA CYS A 367 7.39 -9.72 -20.73
C CYS A 367 6.40 -8.61 -21.08
N ASP A 368 5.99 -7.76 -20.14
CA ASP A 368 5.20 -6.56 -20.46
C ASP A 368 6.11 -5.42 -20.89
N GLY A 369 5.66 -4.62 -21.86
CA GLY A 369 6.40 -3.46 -22.37
C GLY A 369 6.15 -2.18 -21.58
N GLY A 370 5.38 -2.26 -20.49
CA GLY A 370 4.82 -1.12 -19.78
C GLY A 370 3.58 -0.50 -20.44
N VAL A 371 2.84 0.26 -19.65
CA VAL A 371 1.65 1.03 -20.06
C VAL A 371 1.78 2.44 -19.51
N ASP A 372 1.60 3.42 -20.37
CA ASP A 372 1.53 4.82 -19.99
C ASP A 372 0.05 5.18 -19.73
N TYR A 373 -0.28 5.44 -18.46
CA TYR A 373 -1.61 5.85 -18.02
C TYR A 373 -1.78 7.38 -17.94
N GLY A 374 -0.87 8.17 -18.50
CA GLY A 374 -0.93 9.64 -18.50
C GLY A 374 -0.12 10.27 -17.36
N LEU A 375 -0.38 9.91 -16.11
CA LEU A 375 0.40 10.39 -14.94
C LEU A 375 1.37 9.34 -14.39
N LEU A 376 0.99 8.06 -14.47
CA LEU A 376 1.84 6.94 -14.10
C LEU A 376 2.23 6.13 -15.33
N TYR A 377 3.47 5.67 -15.35
CA TYR A 377 3.90 4.61 -16.24
C TYR A 377 4.10 3.35 -15.41
N THR A 378 3.40 2.26 -15.71
CA THR A 378 3.52 1.01 -14.95
C THR A 378 4.09 -0.09 -15.82
N MET A 379 4.84 -1.03 -15.22
CA MET A 379 5.51 -2.10 -15.95
C MET A 379 5.95 -3.23 -15.02
N ARG A 380 6.38 -4.35 -15.61
CA ARG A 380 7.18 -5.36 -14.93
C ARG A 380 8.65 -5.07 -15.10
N SER A 381 9.32 -4.84 -13.98
CA SER A 381 10.76 -4.67 -13.85
C SER A 381 11.29 -5.67 -12.83
N GLY A 382 11.30 -6.96 -13.19
CA GLY A 382 11.42 -8.07 -12.24
C GLY A 382 10.11 -8.25 -11.47
N THR A 383 9.80 -7.35 -10.54
CA THR A 383 8.53 -7.27 -9.80
C THR A 383 7.57 -6.28 -10.50
N PRO A 384 6.31 -6.12 -10.05
CA PRO A 384 5.52 -4.96 -10.43
C PRO A 384 6.28 -3.68 -10.12
N ALA A 385 6.24 -2.71 -11.03
CA ALA A 385 6.93 -1.44 -10.89
C ALA A 385 6.13 -0.30 -11.52
N PHE A 386 6.40 0.92 -11.06
CA PHE A 386 5.84 2.12 -11.65
C PHE A 386 6.84 3.29 -11.62
N TYR A 387 6.59 4.26 -12.48
CA TYR A 387 7.26 5.55 -12.55
C TYR A 387 6.16 6.62 -12.44
N ASP A 388 6.26 7.48 -11.44
CA ASP A 388 5.36 8.61 -11.24
C ASP A 388 5.90 9.83 -12.00
N LYS A 389 5.20 10.21 -13.08
CA LYS A 389 5.60 11.35 -13.92
C LYS A 389 5.27 12.69 -13.28
N GLN A 390 4.53 12.72 -12.18
CA GLN A 390 4.21 13.97 -11.48
C GLN A 390 5.43 14.53 -10.74
N ILE A 391 6.31 13.65 -10.26
CA ILE A 391 7.52 14.02 -9.50
C ILE A 391 8.81 13.49 -10.15
N GLU A 392 8.72 12.80 -11.30
CA GLU A 392 9.86 12.14 -11.95
C GLU A 392 10.56 11.14 -11.03
N SER A 393 9.77 10.27 -10.38
CA SER A 393 10.17 9.47 -9.21
C SER A 393 11.37 8.55 -9.39
N GLY A 394 11.74 8.21 -10.63
CA GLY A 394 12.50 7.00 -10.91
C GLY A 394 11.60 5.75 -10.89
N THR A 395 12.18 4.60 -11.19
CA THR A 395 11.45 3.31 -11.17
C THR A 395 11.32 2.81 -9.74
N ILE A 396 10.08 2.70 -9.25
CA ILE A 396 9.74 2.16 -7.94
C ILE A 396 9.25 0.73 -8.11
N ASN A 397 9.85 -0.21 -7.37
CA ASN A 397 9.50 -1.63 -7.40
C ASN A 397 8.60 -2.01 -6.21
N ILE A 398 7.51 -2.72 -6.50
CA ILE A 398 6.61 -3.31 -5.50
C ILE A 398 7.04 -4.77 -5.31
N SER A 399 7.88 -5.01 -4.32
CA SER A 399 8.47 -6.33 -4.05
C SER A 399 7.51 -7.28 -3.34
N GLY A 400 7.64 -8.58 -3.62
CA GLY A 400 6.80 -9.62 -3.02
C GLY A 400 5.83 -10.26 -4.02
N PRO A 401 4.84 -9.52 -4.56
CA PRO A 401 3.95 -10.05 -5.57
C PRO A 401 4.58 -10.06 -6.96
N ARG A 402 3.94 -10.76 -7.88
CA ARG A 402 4.29 -10.79 -9.30
C ARG A 402 3.27 -9.99 -10.11
N SER A 403 3.69 -9.29 -11.16
CA SER A 403 2.74 -8.78 -12.17
C SER A 403 2.44 -9.83 -13.24
N GLY A 404 1.32 -9.67 -13.93
CA GLY A 404 0.95 -10.52 -15.07
C GLY A 404 2.00 -10.58 -16.17
N CYS A 405 1.84 -11.51 -17.12
CA CYS A 405 2.63 -11.45 -18.36
C CYS A 405 2.26 -10.22 -19.19
N THR A 406 1.01 -9.76 -19.04
CA THR A 406 0.53 -8.46 -19.46
C THR A 406 0.49 -7.54 -18.24
N ASN A 407 0.72 -6.24 -18.44
CA ASN A 407 0.65 -5.26 -17.36
C ASN A 407 -0.68 -5.39 -16.59
N SER A 408 -0.57 -5.48 -15.27
CA SER A 408 -1.69 -5.66 -14.35
C SER A 408 -1.59 -4.67 -13.20
N ILE A 409 -1.07 -3.47 -13.47
CA ILE A 409 -0.75 -2.44 -12.47
C ILE A 409 -1.46 -1.18 -12.93
N ILE A 410 -2.63 -0.91 -12.35
CA ILE A 410 -3.65 -0.04 -12.94
C ILE A 410 -3.99 1.08 -11.95
N PRO A 411 -3.65 2.35 -12.26
CA PRO A 411 -4.10 3.48 -11.44
C PRO A 411 -5.57 3.77 -11.75
N ALA A 412 -6.46 3.64 -10.76
CA ALA A 412 -7.88 3.95 -10.90
C ALA A 412 -8.58 4.06 -9.54
N ASN A 413 -9.68 4.83 -9.50
CA ASN A 413 -10.51 5.09 -8.31
C ASN A 413 -9.71 5.54 -7.07
N GLY A 414 -8.58 6.22 -7.30
CA GLY A 414 -7.69 6.75 -6.28
C GLY A 414 -6.64 5.76 -5.75
N LEU A 415 -6.55 4.56 -6.32
CA LEU A 415 -5.63 3.50 -5.88
C LEU A 415 -4.74 3.00 -7.02
N LEU A 416 -3.53 2.51 -6.69
CA LEU A 416 -2.76 1.66 -7.60
C LEU A 416 -3.19 0.21 -7.40
N ASN A 417 -3.95 -0.33 -8.34
CA ASN A 417 -4.53 -1.67 -8.27
C ASN A 417 -3.63 -2.69 -8.95
N LEU A 418 -3.32 -3.77 -8.24
CA LEU A 418 -2.54 -4.91 -8.74
C LEU A 418 -3.36 -6.20 -8.62
N PRO A 419 -4.34 -6.43 -9.50
CA PRO A 419 -5.09 -7.69 -9.54
C PRO A 419 -4.19 -8.89 -9.86
N TYR A 420 -4.60 -10.08 -9.43
CA TYR A 420 -3.81 -11.31 -9.50
C TYR A 420 -3.76 -11.94 -10.91
N PHE A 421 -2.87 -11.45 -11.77
CA PHE A 421 -2.80 -11.81 -13.20
C PHE A 421 -1.89 -13.01 -13.56
N TYR A 422 -1.45 -13.81 -12.59
CA TYR A 422 -0.41 -14.83 -12.79
C TYR A 422 -0.76 -16.21 -12.22
N GLU A 423 -2.06 -16.50 -12.06
CA GLU A 423 -2.55 -17.80 -11.60
C GLU A 423 -1.94 -18.99 -12.37
N GLY A 424 -1.56 -20.04 -11.65
CA GLY A 424 -0.96 -21.25 -12.23
C GLY A 424 0.42 -21.05 -12.87
N CYS A 425 1.15 -19.98 -12.57
CA CYS A 425 2.57 -19.86 -12.88
C CYS A 425 3.41 -20.22 -11.64
N THR A 426 4.31 -21.19 -11.76
CA THR A 426 5.33 -21.46 -10.73
C THR A 426 6.43 -20.40 -10.85
N CYS A 427 6.61 -19.57 -9.84
CA CYS A 427 7.59 -18.50 -9.88
C CYS A 427 8.19 -18.26 -8.50
N SER A 428 9.40 -17.71 -8.46
CA SER A 428 10.17 -17.46 -7.24
C SER A 428 9.69 -16.24 -6.42
N TYR A 429 8.49 -15.72 -6.69
CA TYR A 429 7.93 -14.61 -5.94
C TYR A 429 7.16 -15.15 -4.73
N PRO A 430 7.42 -14.63 -3.51
CA PRO A 430 6.92 -15.23 -2.28
C PRO A 430 5.41 -15.03 -2.05
N LEU A 431 4.78 -14.05 -2.71
CA LEU A 431 3.41 -13.63 -2.37
C LEU A 431 2.45 -13.79 -3.56
N PRO A 432 1.65 -14.88 -3.62
CA PRO A 432 0.61 -15.05 -4.64
C PRO A 432 -0.68 -14.31 -4.25
N MET A 433 -0.70 -12.98 -4.39
CA MET A 433 -1.83 -12.13 -3.95
C MET A 433 -2.20 -11.04 -4.97
N ALA A 434 -3.44 -10.55 -4.90
CA ALA A 434 -3.80 -9.23 -5.38
C ALA A 434 -3.53 -8.19 -4.28
N VAL A 435 -3.24 -6.94 -4.67
CA VAL A 435 -3.03 -5.84 -3.73
C VAL A 435 -3.57 -4.54 -4.32
N ALA A 436 -4.14 -3.67 -3.49
CA ALA A 436 -4.36 -2.27 -3.82
C ALA A 436 -3.51 -1.38 -2.91
N LEU A 437 -2.91 -0.35 -3.51
CA LEU A 437 -2.06 0.59 -2.80
C LEU A 437 -2.69 1.99 -2.79
N VAL A 438 -2.61 2.66 -1.65
CA VAL A 438 -3.08 4.02 -1.42
C VAL A 438 -1.89 4.98 -1.28
N SER A 439 -2.06 6.22 -1.73
CA SER A 439 -1.08 7.29 -1.52
C SER A 439 -0.92 7.59 -0.03
N MET A 440 0.33 7.67 0.40
CA MET A 440 0.74 7.88 1.79
C MET A 440 1.42 9.25 1.95
N PRO A 441 1.46 9.80 3.17
CA PRO A 441 2.22 11.02 3.45
C PRO A 441 3.70 10.90 3.07
N PRO A 442 4.37 12.00 2.65
CA PRO A 442 5.75 11.99 2.17
C PRO A 442 6.79 11.58 3.22
N GLU A 443 6.43 11.53 4.50
CA GLU A 443 7.24 11.00 5.60
C GLU A 443 7.42 9.48 5.51
N PHE A 444 6.49 8.77 4.86
CA PHE A 444 6.62 7.33 4.62
C PHE A 444 7.73 7.04 3.63
N GLU A 445 8.37 5.90 3.82
CA GLU A 445 9.53 5.48 3.07
C GLU A 445 9.15 4.84 1.73
N GLN A 446 9.77 5.28 0.64
CA GLN A 446 9.68 4.68 -0.68
C GLN A 446 10.94 5.01 -1.46
N TRP A 447 11.53 4.00 -2.08
CA TRP A 447 12.78 4.11 -2.82
C TRP A 447 12.59 3.77 -4.29
N ALA A 448 13.42 4.38 -5.10
CA ALA A 448 13.42 4.22 -6.54
C ALA A 448 14.86 4.00 -7.03
N SER A 449 14.96 3.51 -8.26
CA SER A 449 16.17 3.65 -9.07
C SER A 449 15.89 4.68 -10.15
N TRP A 450 16.61 5.81 -10.11
CA TRP A 450 16.36 6.90 -11.05
C TRP A 450 16.93 6.63 -12.45
N GLY A 451 18.07 5.95 -12.50
CA GLY A 451 18.75 5.48 -13.72
C GLY A 451 20.12 6.07 -13.93
N GLU A 452 20.94 5.34 -14.70
CA GLU A 452 22.32 5.75 -14.99
C GLU A 452 22.36 7.07 -15.76
N LEU A 453 23.15 8.01 -15.24
CA LEU A 453 23.45 9.26 -15.90
C LEU A 453 24.95 9.54 -15.74
N PRO A 454 25.74 9.43 -16.81
CA PRO A 454 27.18 9.69 -16.74
C PRO A 454 27.50 11.09 -16.22
N ILE A 455 28.54 11.20 -15.42
CA ILE A 455 28.95 12.44 -14.74
C ILE A 455 29.15 13.62 -15.69
N GLU A 456 29.56 13.39 -16.93
CA GLU A 456 29.78 14.41 -17.97
C GLU A 456 28.49 15.11 -18.38
N LYS A 457 27.33 14.49 -18.17
CA LYS A 457 26.03 15.09 -18.47
C LYS A 457 25.56 16.07 -17.41
N THR A 458 26.06 15.96 -16.18
CA THR A 458 25.67 16.79 -15.03
C THR A 458 26.75 17.79 -14.63
N ARG A 459 28.03 17.54 -14.96
CA ARG A 459 29.16 18.39 -14.58
C ARG A 459 28.96 19.86 -14.98
N GLY A 460 29.02 20.74 -13.99
CA GLY A 460 28.85 22.20 -14.14
C GLY A 460 27.39 22.65 -14.32
N LYS A 461 26.43 21.72 -14.23
CA LYS A 461 25.01 21.97 -14.48
C LYS A 461 24.10 21.67 -13.30
N ILE A 462 24.59 21.01 -12.25
CA ILE A 462 23.77 20.67 -11.07
C ILE A 462 23.33 21.96 -10.39
N GLN A 463 22.02 22.13 -10.23
CA GLN A 463 21.38 23.28 -9.58
C GLN A 463 20.58 22.85 -8.35
N VAL A 464 20.09 21.61 -8.31
CA VAL A 464 19.34 21.04 -7.19
C VAL A 464 19.85 19.62 -6.97
N ILE A 465 20.12 19.22 -5.72
CA ILE A 465 20.51 17.86 -5.40
C ILE A 465 20.35 17.59 -3.91
N GLY A 466 19.92 16.39 -3.56
CA GLY A 466 20.02 15.80 -2.24
C GLY A 466 21.02 14.64 -2.27
N ILE A 467 21.85 14.52 -1.25
CA ILE A 467 22.66 13.35 -0.96
C ILE A 467 22.07 12.73 0.30
N ASN A 468 21.70 11.46 0.23
CA ASN A 468 21.19 10.69 1.37
C ASN A 468 22.20 9.58 1.71
N LEU A 469 22.98 9.81 2.76
CA LEU A 469 24.08 8.93 3.14
C LEU A 469 23.52 7.65 3.78
N GLY A 470 23.99 6.49 3.35
CA GLY A 470 23.54 5.18 3.86
C GLY A 470 22.10 4.79 3.50
N ALA A 471 21.43 5.55 2.63
CA ALA A 471 20.08 5.23 2.17
C ALA A 471 20.06 3.99 1.27
N PRO A 472 18.93 3.26 1.22
CA PRO A 472 18.81 2.05 0.39
C PRO A 472 18.39 2.34 -1.06
N GLY A 473 18.30 3.60 -1.48
CA GLY A 473 18.04 3.99 -2.86
C GLY A 473 17.72 5.47 -3.07
N ASP A 474 17.51 5.84 -4.34
CA ASP A 474 17.16 7.20 -4.72
C ASP A 474 15.72 7.54 -4.29
N ARG A 475 15.46 8.84 -4.15
CA ARG A 475 14.10 9.35 -3.95
C ARG A 475 13.94 10.78 -4.45
N VAL A 476 12.83 11.07 -5.13
CA VAL A 476 12.48 12.45 -5.49
C VAL A 476 11.39 12.99 -4.56
N THR A 477 11.56 14.20 -4.05
CA THR A 477 10.55 14.92 -3.28
C THR A 477 9.66 15.78 -4.17
N GLU A 478 8.46 16.10 -3.70
CA GLU A 478 7.46 16.88 -4.46
C GLU A 478 7.94 18.28 -4.85
N ASP A 479 8.92 18.83 -4.15
CA ASP A 479 9.52 20.12 -4.47
C ASP A 479 10.55 20.06 -5.61
N GLY A 480 10.75 18.88 -6.20
CA GLY A 480 11.63 18.60 -7.33
C GLY A 480 13.06 18.20 -6.95
N THR A 481 13.38 18.02 -5.67
CA THR A 481 14.71 17.58 -5.25
C THR A 481 14.85 16.07 -5.41
N ILE A 482 15.81 15.62 -6.24
CA ILE A 482 16.28 14.23 -6.21
C ILE A 482 17.31 14.03 -5.11
N TRP A 483 17.10 13.03 -4.26
CA TRP A 483 18.00 12.55 -3.23
C TRP A 483 18.66 11.28 -3.73
N LEU A 484 19.97 11.32 -3.92
CA LEU A 484 20.77 10.19 -4.36
C LEU A 484 21.31 9.41 -3.16
N ASP A 485 21.22 8.08 -3.19
CA ASP A 485 21.84 7.24 -2.17
C ASP A 485 23.36 7.23 -2.31
N GLN A 486 24.07 7.38 -1.19
CA GLN A 486 25.53 7.31 -1.15
C GLN A 486 26.01 6.45 0.04
N PRO A 487 26.72 5.33 -0.19
CA PRO A 487 27.10 4.80 -1.49
C PRO A 487 25.89 4.27 -2.27
N GLU A 488 26.00 4.19 -3.60
CA GLU A 488 24.95 3.67 -4.48
C GLU A 488 24.72 2.16 -4.23
N VAL A 489 23.55 1.81 -3.72
CA VAL A 489 23.13 0.43 -3.38
C VAL A 489 21.70 0.12 -3.83
N GLY A 490 20.86 1.13 -4.08
CA GLY A 490 19.43 0.96 -4.41
C GLY A 490 19.12 0.59 -5.87
N GLY A 491 20.16 0.51 -6.71
CA GLY A 491 20.05 0.26 -8.14
C GLY A 491 20.67 1.40 -8.94
N PRO A 492 20.55 1.37 -10.28
CA PRO A 492 21.14 2.39 -11.14
C PRO A 492 20.77 3.82 -10.73
N SER A 493 21.78 4.63 -10.44
CA SER A 493 21.67 6.03 -10.01
C SER A 493 22.58 6.94 -10.87
N PRO A 494 22.33 8.27 -10.94
CA PRO A 494 23.27 9.21 -11.54
C PRO A 494 24.65 9.22 -10.92
N GLU A 495 25.69 9.25 -11.76
CA GLU A 495 27.06 9.44 -11.30
C GLU A 495 27.26 10.89 -10.83
N ILE A 496 27.91 11.06 -9.66
CA ILE A 496 28.21 12.36 -9.07
C ILE A 496 29.67 12.45 -8.62
N ASP A 497 30.22 13.65 -8.65
CA ASP A 497 31.55 13.96 -8.09
C ASP A 497 31.43 14.13 -6.57
N PHE A 498 31.30 13.03 -5.83
CA PHE A 498 31.14 13.08 -4.38
C PHE A 498 32.29 12.34 -3.68
N VAL A 499 33.12 13.10 -2.97
CA VAL A 499 34.31 12.59 -2.26
C VAL A 499 34.18 12.88 -0.78
N THR A 500 34.56 11.91 0.05
CA THR A 500 34.53 12.03 1.51
C THR A 500 35.90 11.77 2.10
N VAL A 501 36.13 12.35 3.28
CA VAL A 501 37.33 12.13 4.10
C VAL A 501 36.88 11.73 5.51
N PRO A 502 37.29 10.56 6.03
CA PRO A 502 37.80 9.39 5.29
C PRO A 502 36.90 8.95 4.12
N PRO A 503 37.40 8.15 3.16
CA PRO A 503 36.59 7.62 2.07
C PRO A 503 35.33 6.92 2.57
N LEU A 504 34.21 7.07 1.85
CA LEU A 504 32.89 6.62 2.29
C LEU A 504 32.83 5.12 2.60
N ALA A 505 33.59 4.31 1.87
CA ALA A 505 33.71 2.87 2.08
C ALA A 505 34.37 2.47 3.42
N GLU A 506 35.07 3.40 4.08
CA GLU A 506 35.71 3.21 5.39
C GLU A 506 34.84 3.72 6.54
N LEU A 507 33.76 4.45 6.25
CA LEU A 507 32.87 5.01 7.25
C LEU A 507 31.83 3.99 7.73
N GLU A 508 31.43 4.12 9.00
CA GLU A 508 30.32 3.35 9.57
C GLU A 508 29.00 3.95 9.08
N THR A 509 28.27 3.23 8.24
CA THR A 509 26.91 3.59 7.80
C THR A 509 25.87 3.06 8.79
N PHE A 510 24.74 3.76 8.90
CA PHE A 510 23.56 3.28 9.60
C PHE A 510 22.31 3.46 8.75
N TYR A 511 21.32 2.61 8.99
CA TYR A 511 19.99 2.70 8.40
C TYR A 511 18.95 2.14 9.35
N HIS A 512 17.89 2.91 9.59
CA HIS A 512 16.68 2.52 10.27
C HIS A 512 15.48 3.03 9.48
N HIS A 513 14.44 2.21 9.38
CA HIS A 513 13.20 2.58 8.71
C HIS A 513 12.64 3.89 9.28
N SER A 514 12.06 4.73 8.42
CA SER A 514 11.48 6.03 8.80
C SER A 514 10.45 5.97 9.95
N LEU A 515 9.79 4.83 10.15
CA LEU A 515 8.81 4.60 11.23
C LEU A 515 9.45 4.58 12.62
N PHE A 516 10.76 4.41 12.73
CA PHE A 516 11.48 4.49 14.01
C PHE A 516 11.86 5.92 14.40
N HIS A 517 11.51 6.91 13.57
CA HIS A 517 11.84 8.32 13.77
C HIS A 517 10.57 9.11 14.07
N GLU A 518 10.53 9.77 15.22
CA GLU A 518 9.37 10.54 15.66
C GLU A 518 9.75 12.00 15.93
N GLY A 519 9.14 12.92 15.20
CA GLY A 519 9.41 14.36 15.30
C GLY A 519 10.71 14.79 14.61
N GLY A 520 11.23 15.96 14.98
CA GLY A 520 12.34 16.61 14.28
C GLY A 520 11.87 17.55 13.16
N LYS A 521 12.83 18.17 12.45
CA LYS A 521 12.55 19.15 11.38
C LYS A 521 12.92 18.67 9.98
N SER A 522 13.46 17.45 9.85
CA SER A 522 13.83 16.85 8.56
C SER A 522 12.87 15.77 8.13
N TRP A 523 13.02 15.29 6.90
CA TRP A 523 12.41 14.05 6.46
C TRP A 523 12.93 12.86 7.31
N PRO A 524 12.05 12.00 7.84
CA PRO A 524 12.46 10.87 8.68
C PRO A 524 13.22 9.80 7.87
N TRP A 525 12.92 9.64 6.58
CA TRP A 525 13.67 8.73 5.69
C TRP A 525 15.04 9.29 5.24
N VAL A 526 15.32 10.59 5.45
CA VAL A 526 16.69 11.13 5.32
C VAL A 526 17.43 10.94 6.64
N ALA A 527 16.81 11.31 7.76
CA ALA A 527 17.41 11.15 9.09
C ALA A 527 17.62 9.68 9.50
N GLY A 528 16.84 8.76 8.93
CA GLY A 528 16.90 7.33 9.19
C GLY A 528 18.17 6.66 8.68
N SER A 529 18.90 7.30 7.79
CA SER A 529 20.19 6.83 7.29
C SER A 529 21.29 7.87 7.51
N GLY A 530 22.54 7.41 7.56
CA GLY A 530 23.69 8.31 7.60
C GLY A 530 25.01 7.60 7.78
N VAL A 531 26.05 8.40 8.05
CA VAL A 531 27.40 7.93 8.35
C VAL A 531 27.92 8.53 9.64
N LYS A 532 28.80 7.78 10.32
CA LYS A 532 29.53 8.22 11.51
C LYS A 532 31.02 8.39 11.21
N GLY A 533 31.62 9.44 11.76
CA GLY A 533 33.07 9.69 11.69
C GLY A 533 33.54 10.46 10.45
N LEU A 534 32.63 10.96 9.63
CA LEU A 534 32.92 11.83 8.49
C LEU A 534 33.63 13.12 8.94
N GLN A 535 34.74 13.49 8.30
CA GLN A 535 35.48 14.73 8.55
C GLN A 535 35.26 15.76 7.45
N SER A 536 35.15 15.33 6.19
CA SER A 536 34.79 16.23 5.09
C SER A 536 33.96 15.52 4.03
N ALA A 537 33.02 16.24 3.44
CA ALA A 537 32.31 15.86 2.23
C ALA A 537 32.49 16.96 1.18
N ILE A 538 32.85 16.55 -0.04
CA ILE A 538 33.15 17.43 -1.17
C ILE A 538 32.25 17.00 -2.32
N LEU A 539 31.44 17.93 -2.82
CA LEU A 539 30.55 17.72 -3.96
C LEU A 539 30.96 18.65 -5.11
N GLY A 540 31.36 18.06 -6.24
CA GLY A 540 31.69 18.77 -7.47
C GLY A 540 30.55 18.78 -8.50
N GLY A 541 30.79 19.45 -9.62
CA GLY A 541 29.85 19.49 -10.75
C GLY A 541 28.67 20.46 -10.58
N LEU A 542 28.69 21.30 -9.54
CA LEU A 542 27.68 22.32 -9.31
C LEU A 542 27.80 23.47 -10.33
N LYS A 543 26.67 24.05 -10.72
CA LYS A 543 26.65 25.27 -11.53
C LYS A 543 27.05 26.47 -10.67
N PRO A 544 27.95 27.37 -11.11
CA PRO A 544 28.33 28.54 -10.32
C PRO A 544 27.14 29.40 -9.90
N GLY A 545 27.19 29.93 -8.67
CA GLY A 545 26.13 30.77 -8.12
C GLY A 545 25.95 30.62 -6.62
N SER A 546 24.84 31.15 -6.13
CA SER A 546 24.48 31.15 -4.71
C SER A 546 23.53 29.99 -4.40
N TYR A 547 23.75 29.27 -3.31
CA TYR A 547 22.98 28.10 -2.91
C TYR A 547 22.46 28.22 -1.48
N ASN A 548 21.26 27.67 -1.26
CA ASN A 548 20.81 27.29 0.06
C ASN A 548 21.24 25.85 0.31
N VAL A 549 22.02 25.65 1.38
CA VAL A 549 22.54 24.35 1.81
C VAL A 549 21.85 23.95 3.10
N ARG A 550 21.30 22.74 3.14
CA ARG A 550 20.72 22.13 4.32
C ARG A 550 21.50 20.87 4.66
N LEU A 551 21.99 20.81 5.90
CA LEU A 551 22.69 19.65 6.44
C LEU A 551 21.79 18.97 7.45
N ILE A 552 21.56 17.67 7.26
CA ILE A 552 20.66 16.88 8.08
C ILE A 552 21.50 15.96 8.96
N PHE A 553 21.23 16.01 10.25
CA PHE A 553 21.94 15.28 11.29
C PHE A 553 20.97 14.42 12.09
N CYS A 554 21.35 13.18 12.36
CA CYS A 554 20.63 12.29 13.26
C CYS A 554 21.63 11.45 14.07
N GLU A 555 21.38 11.32 15.37
CA GLU A 555 22.04 10.32 16.20
C GLU A 555 21.07 9.12 16.32
N PRO A 556 21.38 7.96 15.71
CA PRO A 556 20.43 6.85 15.57
C PRO A 556 20.20 6.05 16.85
N ASP A 557 21.24 5.72 17.61
CA ASP A 557 21.13 4.75 18.71
C ASP A 557 21.49 5.35 20.08
N GLY A 558 22.05 6.56 20.07
CA GLY A 558 22.74 7.11 21.23
C GLY A 558 24.15 6.54 21.36
N SER A 559 24.99 7.24 22.11
CA SER A 559 26.40 6.88 22.28
C SER A 559 26.89 7.25 23.68
N GLU A 560 27.90 6.51 24.18
CA GLU A 560 28.56 6.84 25.46
C GLU A 560 29.17 8.26 25.43
N LYS A 561 29.64 8.68 24.24
CA LYS A 561 30.15 10.01 23.97
C LYS A 561 29.32 10.64 22.87
N LEU A 562 28.40 11.52 23.26
CA LEU A 562 27.51 12.21 22.34
C LEU A 562 28.29 12.95 21.24
N PRO A 563 27.74 13.00 20.02
CA PRO A 563 28.39 13.62 18.88
C PRO A 563 28.33 15.15 19.03
N VAL A 564 29.48 15.73 19.39
CA VAL A 564 29.69 17.18 19.48
C VAL A 564 30.82 17.58 18.55
N PHE A 565 30.55 18.46 17.59
CA PHE A 565 31.52 18.83 16.55
C PHE A 565 31.23 20.22 15.96
N SER A 566 32.22 20.83 15.31
CA SER A 566 32.02 22.03 14.50
C SER A 566 31.55 21.67 13.09
N VAL A 567 30.82 22.58 12.44
CA VAL A 567 30.42 22.45 11.03
C VAL A 567 30.87 23.70 10.28
N GLY A 568 31.62 23.48 9.19
CA GLY A 568 32.03 24.50 8.24
C GLY A 568 31.53 24.19 6.83
N VAL A 569 31.30 25.24 6.04
CA VAL A 569 30.90 25.16 4.63
C VAL A 569 31.78 26.11 3.83
N ASN A 570 32.47 25.62 2.80
CA ASN A 570 33.42 26.36 1.97
C ASN A 570 34.47 27.16 2.77
N GLY A 571 34.89 26.64 3.92
CA GLY A 571 35.85 27.28 4.83
C GLY A 571 35.23 28.21 5.88
N ASP A 572 33.97 28.63 5.69
CA ASP A 572 33.23 29.44 6.67
C ASP A 572 32.68 28.56 7.78
N GLN A 573 32.98 28.90 9.04
CA GLN A 573 32.46 28.17 10.20
C GLN A 573 30.99 28.56 10.45
N ILE A 574 30.07 27.63 10.18
CA ILE A 574 28.63 27.83 10.39
C ILE A 574 28.25 27.68 11.86
N ILE A 575 28.79 26.66 12.52
CA ILE A 575 28.60 26.44 13.97
C ILE A 575 29.86 25.83 14.58
N GLY A 576 30.32 26.42 15.69
CA GLY A 576 31.54 25.97 16.37
C GLY A 576 31.34 24.76 17.28
N GLU A 577 30.11 24.52 17.74
CA GLU A 577 29.77 23.40 18.60
C GLU A 577 28.31 22.99 18.40
N LEU A 578 28.11 21.90 17.67
CA LEU A 578 26.81 21.28 17.43
C LEU A 578 26.68 20.02 18.28
N ASN A 579 25.80 20.06 19.30
CA ASN A 579 25.29 18.87 19.97
C ASN A 579 24.01 18.41 19.28
N VAL A 580 24.12 17.37 18.45
CA VAL A 580 23.01 16.92 17.58
C VAL A 580 21.80 16.46 18.40
N VAL A 581 22.02 15.67 19.46
CA VAL A 581 20.94 15.13 20.29
C VAL A 581 20.16 16.22 21.00
N GLU A 582 20.86 17.22 21.54
CA GLU A 582 20.23 18.37 22.19
C GLU A 582 19.41 19.20 21.20
N LYS A 583 19.98 19.51 20.02
CA LYS A 583 19.30 20.31 19.00
C LYS A 583 18.12 19.59 18.36
N ALA A 584 18.20 18.27 18.22
CA ALA A 584 17.10 17.44 17.72
C ALA A 584 16.03 17.14 18.77
N GLY A 585 16.33 17.35 20.06
CA GLY A 585 15.45 17.00 21.18
C GLY A 585 15.36 15.49 21.42
N GLY A 586 16.42 14.75 21.14
CA GLY A 586 16.51 13.29 21.35
C GLY A 586 17.30 12.55 20.27
N VAL A 587 17.52 11.25 20.50
CA VAL A 587 18.01 10.30 19.47
C VAL A 587 16.88 9.96 18.49
N ARG A 588 17.22 9.50 17.28
CA ARG A 588 16.28 9.19 16.18
C ARG A 588 15.38 10.36 15.81
N ARG A 589 15.92 11.57 15.93
CA ARG A 589 15.28 12.83 15.56
C ARG A 589 16.20 13.61 14.66
N GLY A 590 15.66 14.04 13.53
CA GLY A 590 16.43 14.80 12.55
C GLY A 590 16.55 16.27 12.94
N TYR A 591 17.79 16.76 12.98
CA TYR A 591 18.11 18.19 13.07
C TYR A 591 18.56 18.71 11.70
N VAL A 592 18.07 19.89 11.32
CA VAL A 592 18.44 20.57 10.08
C VAL A 592 19.24 21.82 10.43
N LEU A 593 20.46 21.91 9.91
CA LEU A 593 21.28 23.11 9.92
C LEU A 593 21.24 23.74 8.52
N GLU A 594 20.82 25.01 8.43
CA GLU A 594 20.75 25.74 7.17
C GLU A 594 21.91 26.73 7.05
N ALA A 595 22.55 26.76 5.88
CA ALA A 595 23.48 27.80 5.45
C ALA A 595 22.94 28.42 4.16
N THR A 596 22.52 29.67 4.24
CA THR A 596 21.95 30.41 3.09
C THR A 596 23.03 31.20 2.38
N SER A 597 22.82 31.45 1.09
CA SER A 597 23.71 32.28 0.26
C SER A 597 25.15 31.75 0.16
N VAL A 598 25.34 30.43 0.19
CA VAL A 598 26.66 29.81 0.02
C VAL A 598 27.13 30.03 -1.42
N SER A 599 28.28 30.68 -1.59
CA SER A 599 28.85 30.98 -2.90
C SER A 599 29.61 29.78 -3.46
N ILE A 600 29.25 29.34 -4.66
CA ILE A 600 29.94 28.32 -5.44
C ILE A 600 30.62 29.00 -6.63
N GLY A 601 31.95 28.93 -6.67
CA GLY A 601 32.78 29.51 -7.72
C GLY A 601 32.81 28.68 -9.01
N GLU A 602 33.66 29.09 -9.96
CA GLU A 602 33.79 28.47 -11.29
C GLU A 602 34.23 27.00 -11.25
N GLU A 603 34.90 26.57 -10.18
CA GLU A 603 35.26 25.16 -9.98
C GLU A 603 34.04 24.26 -9.70
N GLY A 604 32.90 24.85 -9.29
CA GLY A 604 31.67 24.10 -9.07
C GLY A 604 31.71 23.16 -7.85
N ILE A 605 32.50 23.51 -6.84
CA ILE A 605 32.75 22.67 -5.66
C ILE A 605 32.06 23.25 -4.42
N LEU A 606 31.35 22.37 -3.69
CA LEU A 606 30.94 22.56 -2.31
C LEU A 606 31.81 21.69 -1.41
N ARG A 607 32.35 22.27 -0.34
CA ARG A 607 33.05 21.55 0.72
C ARG A 607 32.33 21.73 2.05
N ILE A 608 32.08 20.63 2.74
CA ILE A 608 31.55 20.59 4.10
C ILE A 608 32.62 19.97 4.99
N ASP A 609 32.94 20.61 6.11
CA ASP A 609 33.93 20.14 7.08
C ASP A 609 33.28 19.94 8.44
N LEU A 610 33.51 18.77 9.04
CA LEU A 610 33.01 18.37 10.35
C LEU A 610 34.20 18.14 11.30
N GLY A 611 34.35 19.00 12.31
CA GLY A 611 35.47 18.97 13.25
C GLY A 611 35.08 18.32 14.58
N PRO A 612 35.44 17.05 14.84
CA PRO A 612 35.03 16.35 16.06
C PRO A 612 35.61 17.00 17.33
N LYS A 613 34.76 17.22 18.34
CA LYS A 613 35.16 17.61 19.70
C LYS A 613 34.94 16.49 20.70
N THR A 614 33.81 15.79 20.62
CA THR A 614 33.47 14.61 21.42
C THR A 614 32.63 13.66 20.59
N GLY A 615 32.82 12.35 20.78
CA GLY A 615 32.14 11.33 19.99
C GLY A 615 32.60 11.30 18.53
N LYS A 616 31.93 10.50 17.70
CA LYS A 616 32.08 10.53 16.25
C LYS A 616 31.14 11.60 15.68
N THR A 617 31.53 12.29 14.62
CA THR A 617 30.61 13.12 13.84
C THR A 617 29.50 12.24 13.26
N VAL A 618 28.35 12.83 12.97
CA VAL A 618 27.26 12.18 12.24
C VAL A 618 26.84 13.08 11.08
N LEU A 619 26.41 12.50 9.97
CA LEU A 619 25.75 13.23 8.88
C LEU A 619 24.80 12.28 8.15
N SER A 620 23.54 12.69 8.00
CA SER A 620 22.50 11.91 7.34
C SER A 620 22.31 12.35 5.90
N GLY A 621 22.21 13.66 5.66
CA GLY A 621 21.98 14.16 4.31
C GLY A 621 22.47 15.57 4.06
N ILE A 622 22.64 15.88 2.78
CA ILE A 622 23.03 17.19 2.28
C ILE A 622 22.01 17.56 1.21
N ASN A 623 21.33 18.69 1.36
CA ASN A 623 20.45 19.21 0.32
C ASN A 623 20.97 20.56 -0.16
N LEU A 624 21.04 20.72 -1.47
CA LEU A 624 21.42 21.93 -2.16
C LEU A 624 20.30 22.35 -3.09
N ARG A 625 19.97 23.63 -3.03
CA ARG A 625 19.11 24.28 -4.01
C ARG A 625 19.73 25.62 -4.37
N ARG A 626 20.06 25.80 -5.65
CA ARG A 626 20.54 27.09 -6.17
C ARG A 626 19.46 28.13 -5.87
N SER A 627 19.84 29.21 -5.20
CA SER A 627 18.96 30.33 -4.96
C SER A 627 18.55 30.89 -6.32
N ASN A 628 17.24 30.90 -6.60
CA ASN A 628 16.72 31.55 -7.79
C ASN A 628 17.21 33.01 -7.80
N GLN A 629 17.58 33.51 -8.99
CA GLN A 629 17.49 34.94 -9.26
C GLN A 629 16.04 35.40 -9.17
#